data_AF-A0A814W861-F1
#
_entry.id   AF-A0A814W861-F1
#
_cell.length_a   1.000
_cell.length_b   1.000
_cell.length_c   1.000
_cell.angle_alpha   90.00
_cell.angle_beta   90.00
_cell.angle_gamma   90.00
#
_symmetry.space_group_name_H-M   'P 1'
#
loop_
_entity.id
_entity.type
_entity.pdbx_description
1 polymer ?
#
loop_
_entity_poly.entity_id
_entity_poly.type
_entity_poly.pdbx_seq_one_letter_code
_entity_poly.pdbx_strand_id
1 'polypeptide(L)'
;MVCIDIVTSSFGMTKILTLAPSTIVINKSTIEIEVAETLSQTEEEYWRSTSMLQIIPFWPRNMQDGVMRVRYTHNRISSTAFVFNQKHRTLLRMDDEERPALQVEIIATDFDGFRIVFGDYMIGDSPVLLVNCLKHLPIALSQAEDVRTQVLRPLHYVYYTWIDPLKPQALVIACLDHNASIELNDVSFHGDTAELTDHQGHRVRVKRQPLDGFWIGFAWSTSNAALHVRINRVQIDNEHEFTLFPVVLNPIVSKAAGTDIPGKPFIELSMFKTTIARSNTTHINRIPIGRLLAADVEFSRSTRCDFKIELLRTKKRSIHNSESG
;
A
#
# COMPACT_ATOMS: atom_id res chain seq x y z
N MET A 1 -7.52 -22.36 -22.80
CA MET A 1 -7.06 -21.12 -23.47
C MET A 1 -5.54 -21.14 -23.48
N VAL A 2 -4.89 -21.39 -24.61
CA VAL A 2 -3.44 -21.64 -24.73
C VAL A 2 -2.83 -20.54 -25.60
N CYS A 3 -1.68 -20.00 -25.20
CA CYS A 3 -0.86 -19.15 -26.05
C CYS A 3 -0.09 -20.01 -27.04
N ILE A 4 -0.13 -19.62 -28.31
CA ILE A 4 0.60 -20.27 -29.39
C ILE A 4 1.64 -19.27 -29.90
N ASP A 5 2.92 -19.61 -29.73
CA ASP A 5 4.04 -18.87 -30.34
C ASP A 5 4.70 -19.74 -31.42
N ILE A 6 5.01 -19.14 -32.57
CA ILE A 6 5.56 -19.82 -33.74
C ILE A 6 6.84 -19.14 -34.16
N VAL A 7 7.97 -19.80 -33.90
CA VAL A 7 9.30 -19.29 -34.26
C VAL A 7 9.93 -20.20 -35.31
N THR A 8 10.61 -19.62 -36.30
CA THR A 8 11.35 -20.42 -37.30
C THR A 8 12.65 -20.91 -36.67
N SER A 9 12.91 -22.22 -36.73
CA SER A 9 14.14 -22.83 -36.26
C SER A 9 15.35 -22.34 -37.07
N SER A 10 16.54 -22.41 -36.47
CA SER A 10 17.80 -22.12 -37.14
C SER A 10 18.06 -23.02 -38.36
N PHE A 11 17.40 -24.18 -38.46
CA PHE A 11 17.30 -24.97 -39.67
C PHE A 11 16.04 -24.53 -40.44
N GLY A 12 16.24 -23.81 -41.56
CA GLY A 12 15.23 -23.00 -42.27
C GLY A 12 13.97 -23.66 -42.82
N MET A 13 13.67 -24.91 -42.47
CA MET A 13 12.41 -25.59 -42.78
C MET A 13 11.62 -26.07 -41.56
N THR A 14 12.16 -25.93 -40.34
CA THR A 14 11.45 -26.33 -39.12
C THR A 14 10.83 -25.11 -38.43
N LYS A 15 9.56 -25.19 -38.06
CA LYS A 15 8.91 -24.22 -37.17
C LYS A 15 8.81 -24.82 -35.77
N ILE A 16 9.20 -24.07 -34.76
CA ILE A 16 9.03 -24.40 -33.35
C ILE A 16 7.71 -23.79 -32.89
N LEU A 17 6.80 -24.66 -32.45
CA LEU A 17 5.51 -24.29 -31.88
C LEU A 17 5.61 -24.37 -30.35
N THR A 18 5.51 -23.23 -29.67
CA THR A 18 5.44 -23.19 -28.20
C THR A 18 3.99 -23.07 -27.77
N LEU A 19 3.50 -24.09 -27.06
CA LEU A 19 2.19 -24.08 -26.42
C LEU A 19 2.39 -23.77 -24.93
N ALA A 20 1.92 -22.60 -24.49
CA ALA A 20 2.07 -22.16 -23.11
C ALA A 20 0.71 -21.76 -22.51
N PRO A 21 0.53 -21.86 -21.20
CA PRO A 21 -0.63 -21.27 -20.56
C PRO A 21 -0.70 -19.79 -20.79
N SER A 22 -1.86 -19.31 -21.26
CA SER A 22 -2.08 -17.87 -21.38
C SER A 22 -2.11 -17.21 -20.01
N THR A 23 -2.58 -17.92 -18.98
CA THR A 23 -2.60 -17.45 -17.59
C THR A 23 -1.75 -18.33 -16.68
N ILE A 24 -0.98 -17.70 -15.81
CA ILE A 24 -0.14 -18.39 -14.82
C ILE A 24 -0.29 -17.75 -13.44
N VAL A 25 -0.13 -18.55 -12.40
CA VAL A 25 -0.08 -18.10 -11.01
C VAL A 25 1.36 -18.21 -10.53
N ILE A 26 1.86 -17.13 -9.94
CA ILE A 26 3.22 -17.01 -9.41
C ILE A 26 3.10 -16.70 -7.92
N ASN A 27 3.52 -17.63 -7.06
CA ASN A 27 3.54 -17.38 -5.63
C ASN A 27 4.91 -16.83 -5.19
N LYS A 28 5.01 -15.53 -4.94
CA LYS A 28 6.22 -14.91 -4.33
C LYS A 28 6.06 -14.71 -2.82
N SER A 29 4.93 -15.09 -2.24
CA SER A 29 4.74 -15.03 -0.79
C SER A 29 5.53 -16.13 -0.08
N THR A 30 5.79 -15.93 1.21
CA THR A 30 6.51 -16.90 2.04
C THR A 30 5.64 -18.06 2.53
N ILE A 31 4.37 -18.08 2.13
CA ILE A 31 3.38 -19.05 2.58
C ILE A 31 2.82 -19.86 1.42
N GLU A 32 2.48 -21.12 1.68
CA GLU A 32 1.76 -21.94 0.72
C GLU A 32 0.30 -21.48 0.63
N ILE A 33 -0.16 -21.30 -0.60
CA ILE A 33 -1.51 -20.83 -0.91
C ILE A 33 -2.20 -21.80 -1.85
N GLU A 34 -3.52 -21.79 -1.81
CA GLU A 34 -4.36 -22.40 -2.82
C GLU A 34 -5.20 -21.33 -3.51
N VAL A 35 -5.39 -21.51 -4.82
CA VAL A 35 -6.21 -20.61 -5.63
C VAL A 35 -7.31 -21.38 -6.33
N ALA A 36 -8.49 -20.76 -6.45
CA ALA A 36 -9.61 -21.30 -7.19
C ALA A 36 -10.34 -20.19 -7.93
N GLU A 37 -10.74 -20.48 -9.16
CA GLU A 37 -11.73 -19.68 -9.87
C GLU A 37 -13.07 -19.79 -9.16
N THR A 38 -13.75 -18.65 -8.99
CA THR A 38 -15.12 -18.62 -8.46
C THR A 38 -16.07 -18.89 -9.61
N LEU A 39 -16.84 -19.97 -9.50
CA LEU A 39 -17.80 -20.41 -10.51
C LEU A 39 -19.22 -20.26 -9.97
N SER A 40 -20.19 -20.54 -10.83
CA SER A 40 -21.60 -20.57 -10.43
C SER A 40 -21.82 -21.55 -9.27
N GLN A 41 -22.86 -21.32 -8.45
CA GLN A 41 -23.13 -22.12 -7.24
C GLN A 41 -23.31 -23.63 -7.49
N THR A 42 -23.53 -24.03 -8.74
CA THR A 42 -23.71 -25.44 -9.15
C THR A 42 -22.41 -26.14 -9.50
N GLU A 43 -21.29 -25.43 -9.65
CA GLU A 43 -20.00 -25.99 -10.04
C GLU A 43 -19.02 -26.05 -8.87
N GLU A 44 -18.31 -27.16 -8.71
CA GLU A 44 -17.28 -27.30 -7.69
C GLU A 44 -16.04 -26.43 -8.02
N GLU A 45 -15.62 -25.65 -7.02
CA GLU A 45 -14.38 -24.88 -7.07
C GLU A 45 -13.17 -25.82 -7.03
N TYR A 46 -12.36 -25.78 -8.07
CA TYR A 46 -11.13 -26.57 -8.16
C TYR A 46 -9.94 -25.78 -7.59
N TRP A 47 -9.57 -26.11 -6.36
CA TRP A 47 -8.46 -25.48 -5.64
C TRP A 47 -7.11 -26.04 -6.08
N ARG A 48 -6.14 -25.15 -6.30
CA ARG A 48 -4.81 -25.50 -6.78
C ARG A 48 -3.76 -24.92 -5.86
N SER A 49 -2.94 -25.78 -5.27
CA SER A 49 -1.86 -25.36 -4.37
C SER A 49 -0.64 -24.87 -5.15
N THR A 50 0.07 -23.93 -4.54
CA THR A 50 1.37 -23.45 -5.00
C THR A 50 2.21 -23.02 -3.80
N SER A 51 3.42 -23.56 -3.72
CA SER A 51 4.41 -23.21 -2.69
C SER A 51 5.18 -21.94 -3.05
N MET A 52 5.98 -21.45 -2.10
CA MET A 52 6.85 -20.28 -2.29
C MET A 52 7.74 -20.43 -3.54
N LEU A 53 7.81 -19.36 -4.34
CA LEU A 53 8.53 -19.24 -5.62
C LEU A 53 8.06 -20.17 -6.74
N GLN A 54 7.00 -20.97 -6.53
CA GLN A 54 6.44 -21.80 -7.59
C GLN A 54 5.62 -20.97 -8.58
N ILE A 55 5.62 -21.48 -9.82
CA ILE A 55 4.81 -20.99 -10.92
C ILE A 55 3.96 -22.15 -11.41
N ILE A 56 2.64 -21.99 -11.39
CA ILE A 56 1.72 -23.02 -11.88
C ILE A 56 0.92 -22.49 -13.08
N PRO A 57 0.65 -23.34 -14.09
CA PRO A 57 -0.26 -22.98 -15.17
C PRO A 57 -1.65 -22.71 -14.58
N PHE A 58 -2.43 -21.75 -15.07
CA PHE A 58 -3.82 -21.54 -14.67
C PHE A 58 -4.71 -21.49 -15.91
N TRP A 59 -5.79 -22.27 -15.91
CA TRP A 59 -6.68 -22.43 -17.06
C TRP A 59 -8.08 -21.95 -16.65
N PRO A 60 -8.39 -20.66 -16.87
CA PRO A 60 -9.70 -20.11 -16.57
C PRO A 60 -10.81 -20.84 -17.33
N ARG A 61 -11.90 -21.16 -16.65
CA ARG A 61 -13.12 -21.73 -17.23
C ARG A 61 -14.14 -20.65 -17.58
N ASN A 62 -14.16 -19.55 -16.83
CA ASN A 62 -15.07 -18.42 -16.98
C ASN A 62 -14.27 -17.11 -17.06
N MET A 63 -13.86 -16.76 -18.28
CA MET A 63 -13.19 -15.48 -18.54
C MET A 63 -14.15 -14.28 -18.53
N GLN A 64 -15.46 -14.50 -18.61
CA GLN A 64 -16.45 -13.43 -18.63
C GLN A 64 -16.53 -12.75 -17.26
N ASP A 65 -16.64 -13.54 -16.19
CA ASP A 65 -16.58 -13.01 -14.82
C ASP A 65 -15.14 -12.83 -14.37
N GLY A 66 -14.27 -13.80 -14.65
CA GLY A 66 -12.84 -13.73 -14.34
C GLY A 66 -12.56 -13.46 -12.87
N VAL A 67 -13.30 -14.12 -11.98
CA VAL A 67 -13.22 -13.96 -10.53
C VAL A 67 -12.53 -15.16 -9.89
N MET A 68 -11.68 -14.92 -8.89
CA MET A 68 -11.02 -15.98 -8.14
C MET A 68 -10.94 -15.67 -6.64
N ARG A 69 -10.61 -16.70 -5.86
CA ARG A 69 -10.22 -16.61 -4.45
C ARG A 69 -8.85 -17.23 -4.23
N VAL A 70 -8.21 -16.79 -3.15
CA VAL A 70 -7.00 -17.40 -2.61
C VAL A 70 -7.24 -17.75 -1.16
N ARG A 71 -6.63 -18.84 -0.68
CA ARG A 71 -6.65 -19.22 0.73
C ARG A 71 -5.30 -19.74 1.17
N TYR A 72 -5.03 -19.65 2.46
CA TYR A 72 -3.86 -20.30 3.02
C TYR A 72 -4.07 -21.82 3.08
N THR A 73 -3.08 -22.59 2.66
CA THR A 73 -3.20 -24.05 2.61
C THR A 73 -3.38 -24.65 4.01
N HIS A 74 -2.64 -24.12 5.00
CA HIS A 74 -2.55 -24.69 6.34
C HIS A 74 -3.82 -24.51 7.20
N ASN A 75 -4.49 -23.36 7.11
CA ASN A 75 -5.66 -23.04 7.95
C ASN A 75 -6.95 -22.74 7.16
N ARG A 76 -6.89 -22.80 5.82
CA ARG A 76 -8.03 -22.57 4.91
C ARG A 76 -8.68 -21.19 5.02
N ILE A 77 -8.05 -20.22 5.69
CA ILE A 77 -8.52 -18.83 5.71
C ILE A 77 -8.46 -18.30 4.28
N SER A 78 -9.60 -17.80 3.79
CA SER A 78 -9.82 -17.46 2.40
C SER A 78 -10.06 -15.97 2.24
N SER A 79 -9.58 -15.39 1.14
CA SER A 79 -9.87 -14.02 0.77
C SER A 79 -11.33 -13.84 0.34
N THR A 80 -11.81 -12.60 0.38
CA THR A 80 -12.90 -12.20 -0.52
C THR A 80 -12.49 -12.40 -1.98
N ALA A 81 -13.48 -12.56 -2.85
CA ALA A 81 -13.24 -12.80 -4.26
C ALA A 81 -12.67 -11.54 -4.94
N PHE A 82 -11.86 -11.72 -5.98
CA PHE A 82 -11.26 -10.61 -6.73
C PHE A 82 -11.14 -10.95 -8.21
N VAL A 83 -11.10 -9.92 -9.04
CA VAL A 83 -10.99 -10.04 -10.50
C VAL A 83 -9.56 -10.43 -10.89
N PHE A 84 -9.36 -11.35 -11.84
CA PHE A 84 -8.04 -11.69 -12.39
C PHE A 84 -7.94 -11.46 -13.90
N ASN A 85 -9.04 -11.15 -14.59
CA ASN A 85 -9.07 -10.89 -16.04
C ASN A 85 -8.84 -9.40 -16.39
N GLN A 86 -8.33 -8.59 -15.45
CA GLN A 86 -7.99 -7.19 -15.68
C GLN A 86 -6.75 -6.79 -14.88
N LYS A 87 -5.94 -5.89 -15.42
CA LYS A 87 -4.72 -5.40 -14.75
C LYS A 87 -5.09 -4.57 -13.52
N HIS A 88 -4.62 -4.99 -12.34
CA HIS A 88 -4.67 -4.20 -11.11
C HIS A 88 -3.70 -4.75 -10.07
N ARG A 89 -3.56 -4.01 -8.96
CA ARG A 89 -2.85 -4.46 -7.76
C ARG A 89 -3.78 -4.24 -6.59
N THR A 90 -4.04 -5.30 -5.82
CA THR A 90 -4.98 -5.28 -4.70
C THR A 90 -4.36 -5.95 -3.49
N LEU A 91 -4.59 -5.37 -2.31
CA LEU A 91 -4.25 -5.99 -1.04
C LEU A 91 -5.49 -6.71 -0.50
N LEU A 92 -5.45 -8.05 -0.51
CA LEU A 92 -6.55 -8.89 -0.06
C LEU A 92 -6.50 -9.01 1.45
N ARG A 93 -7.62 -8.71 2.11
CA ARG A 93 -7.78 -8.95 3.54
C ARG A 93 -7.87 -10.46 3.79
N MET A 94 -7.12 -10.91 4.79
CA MET A 94 -7.13 -12.30 5.28
C MET A 94 -7.44 -12.24 6.77
N ASP A 95 -8.47 -12.95 7.24
CA ASP A 95 -8.86 -12.93 8.65
C ASP A 95 -7.95 -13.83 9.52
N ASP A 96 -6.63 -13.67 9.33
CA ASP A 96 -5.56 -14.38 10.03
C ASP A 96 -4.76 -13.40 10.90
N GLU A 97 -4.43 -13.78 12.14
CA GLU A 97 -3.77 -12.88 13.08
C GLU A 97 -2.29 -12.61 12.72
N GLU A 98 -1.59 -13.60 12.19
CA GLU A 98 -0.16 -13.48 11.86
C GLU A 98 0.06 -12.88 10.48
N ARG A 99 -0.86 -13.15 9.54
CA ARG A 99 -0.80 -12.74 8.14
C ARG A 99 -2.16 -12.15 7.74
N PRO A 100 -2.48 -10.92 8.20
CA PRO A 100 -3.81 -10.32 8.04
C PRO A 100 -4.13 -9.89 6.60
N ALA A 101 -3.18 -10.02 5.67
CA ALA A 101 -3.39 -9.67 4.29
C ALA A 101 -2.42 -10.40 3.35
N LEU A 102 -2.80 -10.47 2.08
CA LEU A 102 -2.01 -11.01 0.99
C LEU A 102 -2.08 -10.08 -0.22
N GLN A 103 -0.94 -9.76 -0.81
CA GLN A 103 -0.91 -8.93 -2.00
C GLN A 103 -1.17 -9.78 -3.25
N VAL A 104 -1.97 -9.25 -4.17
CA VAL A 104 -2.08 -9.76 -5.54
C VAL A 104 -1.83 -8.66 -6.55
N GLU A 105 -1.00 -8.95 -7.55
CA GLU A 105 -0.78 -8.12 -8.72
C GLU A 105 -1.15 -8.91 -9.98
N ILE A 106 -2.06 -8.36 -10.78
CA ILE A 106 -2.49 -8.94 -12.04
C ILE A 106 -1.82 -8.17 -13.17
N ILE A 107 -1.01 -8.88 -13.95
CA ILE A 107 -0.24 -8.31 -15.06
C ILE A 107 -0.75 -8.93 -16.37
N ALA A 108 -1.28 -8.11 -17.27
CA ALA A 108 -1.63 -8.55 -18.62
C ALA A 108 -0.38 -8.96 -19.40
N THR A 109 -0.51 -10.00 -20.22
CA THR A 109 0.53 -10.46 -21.15
C THR A 109 0.17 -10.09 -22.58
N ASP A 110 1.16 -10.09 -23.46
CA ASP A 110 0.97 -9.79 -24.89
C ASP A 110 0.11 -10.84 -25.63
N PHE A 111 -0.21 -11.95 -24.97
CA PHE A 111 -0.91 -13.11 -25.53
C PHE A 111 -2.33 -13.28 -24.95
N ASP A 112 -2.99 -12.17 -24.65
CA ASP A 112 -4.38 -12.14 -24.14
C ASP A 112 -4.58 -13.02 -22.89
N GLY A 113 -3.62 -12.94 -21.96
CA GLY A 113 -3.62 -13.69 -20.73
C GLY A 113 -3.02 -12.90 -19.56
N PHE A 114 -2.91 -13.55 -18.40
CA PHE A 114 -2.56 -12.84 -17.16
C PHE A 114 -1.50 -13.56 -16.34
N ARG A 115 -0.62 -12.79 -15.70
CA ARG A 115 0.24 -13.28 -14.62
C ARG A 115 -0.37 -12.83 -13.30
N ILE A 116 -0.80 -13.79 -12.50
CA ILE A 116 -1.40 -13.58 -11.19
C ILE A 116 -0.29 -13.75 -10.16
N VAL A 117 0.24 -12.65 -9.64
CA VAL A 117 1.42 -12.64 -8.77
C VAL A 117 1.00 -12.39 -7.34
N PHE A 118 1.20 -13.37 -6.47
CA PHE A 118 0.97 -13.22 -5.03
C PHE A 118 2.25 -12.81 -4.31
N GLY A 119 2.13 -11.99 -3.26
CA GLY A 119 3.24 -11.54 -2.43
C GLY A 119 2.83 -11.33 -0.98
N ASP A 120 3.83 -11.32 -0.09
CA ASP A 120 3.62 -11.02 1.32
C ASP A 120 3.11 -9.58 1.49
N TYR A 121 2.23 -9.38 2.47
CA TYR A 121 1.80 -8.05 2.89
C TYR A 121 2.97 -7.27 3.50
N MET A 122 3.17 -6.05 3.00
CA MET A 122 3.96 -5.01 3.65
C MET A 122 3.03 -3.86 4.05
N ILE A 123 3.31 -3.20 5.17
CA ILE A 123 2.53 -2.05 5.65
C ILE A 123 2.27 -1.01 4.54
N GLY A 124 3.27 -0.76 3.71
CA GLY A 124 3.18 0.16 2.57
C GLY A 124 2.32 -0.33 1.40
N ASP A 125 1.74 -1.52 1.45
CA ASP A 125 0.79 -2.00 0.45
C ASP A 125 -0.65 -1.55 0.76
N SER A 126 -0.94 -1.26 2.03
CA SER A 126 -2.23 -0.73 2.44
C SER A 126 -2.52 0.57 1.70
N PRO A 127 -3.70 0.71 1.07
CA PRO A 127 -4.10 1.93 0.38
C PRO A 127 -4.00 3.17 1.28
N VAL A 128 -4.39 3.02 2.56
CA VAL A 128 -4.61 4.14 3.46
C VAL A 128 -4.25 3.81 4.91
N LEU A 129 -3.69 4.79 5.62
CA LEU A 129 -3.68 4.86 7.07
C LEU A 129 -4.83 5.76 7.53
N LEU A 130 -5.75 5.19 8.29
CA LEU A 130 -6.82 5.94 8.93
C LEU A 130 -6.44 6.17 10.38
N VAL A 131 -6.43 7.43 10.81
CA VAL A 131 -6.12 7.81 12.20
C VAL A 131 -7.34 8.50 12.81
N ASN A 132 -7.90 7.88 13.84
CA ASN A 132 -8.94 8.51 14.63
C ASN A 132 -8.28 9.43 15.67
N CYS A 133 -8.34 10.74 15.42
CA CYS A 133 -7.79 11.74 16.33
C CYS A 133 -8.81 12.21 17.39
N LEU A 134 -10.04 11.68 17.37
CA LEU A 134 -11.06 11.98 18.38
C LEU A 134 -10.64 11.37 19.73
N LYS A 135 -10.89 12.11 20.81
CA LYS A 135 -10.50 11.69 22.17
C LYS A 135 -11.42 10.65 22.78
N HIS A 136 -12.71 10.68 22.44
CA HIS A 136 -13.74 9.88 23.11
C HIS A 136 -14.72 9.19 22.16
N LEU A 137 -14.63 9.47 20.86
CA LEU A 137 -15.62 8.98 19.89
C LEU A 137 -15.02 7.89 18.99
N PRO A 138 -15.56 6.67 19.03
CA PRO A 138 -15.21 5.65 18.05
C PRO A 138 -15.83 5.99 16.69
N ILE A 139 -15.17 5.54 15.64
CA ILE A 139 -15.60 5.74 14.26
C ILE A 139 -15.88 4.37 13.64
N ALA A 140 -17.01 4.21 12.97
CA ALA A 140 -17.29 3.06 12.12
C ALA A 140 -16.75 3.33 10.70
N LEU A 141 -16.03 2.35 10.17
CA LEU A 141 -15.47 2.34 8.83
C LEU A 141 -16.17 1.26 8.02
N SER A 142 -16.67 1.61 6.84
CA SER A 142 -17.30 0.66 5.92
C SER A 142 -16.89 0.97 4.48
N GLN A 143 -17.13 0.02 3.59
CA GLN A 143 -16.96 0.21 2.16
C GLN A 143 -18.34 0.46 1.54
N ALA A 144 -18.43 1.36 0.57
CA ALA A 144 -19.67 1.60 -0.16
C ALA A 144 -20.23 0.27 -0.72
N GLU A 145 -21.54 0.08 -0.56
CA GLU A 145 -22.27 -1.14 -0.94
C GLU A 145 -21.86 -2.41 -0.16
N ASP A 146 -21.11 -2.28 0.94
CA ASP A 146 -20.81 -3.38 1.87
C ASP A 146 -21.47 -3.18 3.24
N VAL A 147 -21.95 -4.28 3.81
CA VAL A 147 -22.63 -4.29 5.13
C VAL A 147 -21.65 -4.44 6.29
N ARG A 148 -20.42 -4.87 6.03
CA ARG A 148 -19.41 -5.10 7.06
C ARG A 148 -18.79 -3.78 7.48
N THR A 149 -18.70 -3.60 8.79
CA THR A 149 -18.14 -2.39 9.41
C THR A 149 -16.99 -2.75 10.33
N GLN A 150 -15.94 -1.92 10.37
CA GLN A 150 -14.85 -1.99 11.33
C GLN A 150 -14.89 -0.77 12.25
N VAL A 151 -14.79 -0.97 13.56
CA VAL A 151 -14.72 0.15 14.52
C VAL A 151 -13.27 0.55 14.77
N LEU A 152 -12.97 1.82 14.52
CA LEU A 152 -11.71 2.46 14.88
C LEU A 152 -11.87 3.26 16.17
N ARG A 153 -11.22 2.78 17.24
CA ARG A 153 -11.29 3.38 18.58
C ARG A 153 -10.71 4.80 18.63
N PRO A 154 -11.10 5.62 19.61
CA PRO A 154 -10.50 6.93 19.85
C PRO A 154 -8.97 6.84 19.97
N LEU A 155 -8.24 7.78 19.37
CA LEU A 155 -6.77 7.85 19.40
C LEU A 155 -6.05 6.59 18.88
N HIS A 156 -6.71 5.81 18.03
CA HIS A 156 -6.12 4.64 17.37
C HIS A 156 -6.00 4.86 15.86
N TYR A 157 -5.18 4.05 15.22
CA TYR A 157 -5.03 4.02 13.78
C TYR A 157 -5.21 2.61 13.22
N VAL A 158 -5.53 2.52 11.92
CA VAL A 158 -5.60 1.25 11.19
C VAL A 158 -5.04 1.40 9.79
N TYR A 159 -4.30 0.38 9.37
CA TYR A 159 -3.90 0.15 7.98
C TYR A 159 -5.08 -0.46 7.24
N TYR A 160 -5.85 0.38 6.54
CA TYR A 160 -7.11 -0.02 5.92
C TYR A 160 -6.86 -0.59 4.51
N THR A 161 -7.58 -1.68 4.20
CA THR A 161 -7.75 -2.20 2.85
C THR A 161 -9.23 -2.53 2.61
N TRP A 162 -9.61 -2.67 1.34
CA TRP A 162 -10.98 -2.94 0.92
C TRP A 162 -11.50 -4.26 1.46
N ILE A 163 -12.76 -4.25 1.88
CA ILE A 163 -13.43 -5.41 2.46
C ILE A 163 -13.83 -6.38 1.33
N ASP A 164 -14.40 -5.84 0.25
CA ASP A 164 -14.74 -6.56 -0.97
C ASP A 164 -14.09 -5.89 -2.19
N PRO A 165 -13.06 -6.52 -2.79
CA PRO A 165 -12.41 -6.00 -3.99
C PRO A 165 -13.33 -5.85 -5.21
N LEU A 166 -14.49 -6.52 -5.23
CA LEU A 166 -15.46 -6.44 -6.34
C LEU A 166 -16.42 -5.25 -6.22
N LYS A 167 -16.50 -4.64 -5.04
CA LYS A 167 -17.37 -3.49 -4.76
C LYS A 167 -16.64 -2.16 -4.99
N PRO A 168 -17.38 -1.04 -5.09
CA PRO A 168 -16.76 0.27 -5.21
C PRO A 168 -15.72 0.53 -4.12
N GLN A 169 -14.54 1.00 -4.53
CA GLN A 169 -13.44 1.37 -3.63
C GLN A 169 -13.68 2.78 -3.06
N ALA A 170 -14.79 2.92 -2.33
CA ALA A 170 -15.19 4.14 -1.64
C ALA A 170 -15.35 3.85 -0.15
N LEU A 171 -14.67 4.66 0.67
CA LEU A 171 -14.67 4.54 2.11
C LEU A 171 -15.81 5.38 2.68
N VAL A 172 -16.65 4.75 3.49
CA VAL A 172 -17.74 5.38 4.22
C VAL A 172 -17.36 5.41 5.69
N ILE A 173 -17.43 6.60 6.29
CA ILE A 173 -17.00 6.85 7.66
C ILE A 173 -18.20 7.36 8.44
N ALA A 174 -18.52 6.73 9.57
CA ALA A 174 -19.59 7.16 10.44
C ALA A 174 -19.09 7.39 11.87
N CYS A 175 -19.36 8.56 12.42
CA CYS A 175 -19.16 8.83 13.84
C CYS A 175 -20.24 8.13 14.67
N LEU A 176 -19.84 7.36 15.69
CA LEU A 176 -20.78 6.63 16.55
C LEU A 176 -21.01 7.41 17.85
N ASP A 177 -22.11 8.16 17.95
CA ASP A 177 -22.60 8.73 19.21
C ASP A 177 -23.92 8.06 19.64
N HIS A 178 -24.23 8.09 20.94
CA HIS A 178 -25.35 7.38 21.56
C HIS A 178 -26.76 7.81 21.11
N ASN A 179 -26.92 8.73 20.15
CA ASN A 179 -28.23 9.07 19.55
C ASN A 179 -28.14 9.81 18.19
N ALA A 180 -26.96 9.88 17.55
CA ALA A 180 -26.81 10.49 16.22
C ALA A 180 -25.57 9.93 15.52
N SER A 181 -25.75 9.27 14.38
CA SER A 181 -24.67 8.92 13.46
C SER A 181 -24.47 10.06 12.46
N ILE A 182 -23.25 10.58 12.36
CA ILE A 182 -22.86 11.51 11.29
C ILE A 182 -22.10 10.70 10.25
N GLU A 183 -22.66 10.59 9.04
CA GLU A 183 -22.01 9.95 7.90
C GLU A 183 -21.17 10.98 7.13
N LEU A 184 -19.92 10.63 6.87
CA LEU A 184 -18.98 11.35 6.01
C LEU A 184 -18.77 10.46 4.76
N ASN A 185 -19.41 10.84 3.65
CA ASN A 185 -19.53 10.03 2.43
C ASN A 185 -18.63 10.56 1.32
N ASP A 186 -17.32 10.58 1.60
CA ASP A 186 -16.49 11.62 0.99
C ASP A 186 -15.15 11.13 0.43
N VAL A 187 -14.81 9.84 0.49
CA VAL A 187 -13.48 9.37 0.03
C VAL A 187 -13.57 8.24 -0.98
N SER A 188 -13.17 8.49 -2.22
CA SER A 188 -13.04 7.47 -3.27
C SER A 188 -11.58 7.28 -3.68
N PHE A 189 -11.25 6.06 -4.12
CA PHE A 189 -9.89 5.72 -4.56
C PHE A 189 -9.89 5.22 -6.00
N HIS A 190 -8.94 5.74 -6.76
CA HIS A 190 -8.73 5.42 -8.17
C HIS A 190 -7.23 5.19 -8.40
N GLY A 191 -6.80 3.93 -8.24
CA GLY A 191 -5.40 3.54 -8.32
C GLY A 191 -4.55 4.25 -7.27
N ASP A 192 -3.57 5.05 -7.73
CA ASP A 192 -2.69 5.85 -6.86
C ASP A 192 -3.29 7.20 -6.47
N THR A 193 -4.60 7.41 -6.63
CA THR A 193 -5.25 8.68 -6.29
C THR A 193 -6.40 8.44 -5.32
N ALA A 194 -6.51 9.27 -4.29
CA ALA A 194 -7.72 9.45 -3.50
C ALA A 194 -8.40 10.77 -3.92
N GLU A 195 -9.72 10.77 -3.99
CA GLU A 195 -10.54 11.97 -4.12
C GLU A 195 -11.37 12.13 -2.86
N LEU A 196 -11.30 13.31 -2.29
CA LEU A 196 -11.97 13.73 -1.07
C LEU A 196 -13.02 14.76 -1.46
N THR A 197 -14.28 14.57 -1.05
CA THR A 197 -15.30 15.61 -1.14
C THR A 197 -15.41 16.26 0.22
N ASP A 198 -15.20 17.57 0.33
CA ASP A 198 -15.41 18.22 1.63
C ASP A 198 -16.91 18.38 1.94
N HIS A 199 -17.21 18.79 3.17
CA HIS A 199 -18.56 19.08 3.64
C HIS A 199 -19.30 20.19 2.84
N GLN A 200 -18.62 20.86 1.91
CA GLN A 200 -19.15 21.93 1.06
C GLN A 200 -19.28 21.50 -0.40
N GLY A 201 -18.92 20.25 -0.73
CA GLY A 201 -19.01 19.66 -2.05
C GLY A 201 -17.79 19.92 -2.94
N HIS A 202 -16.70 20.48 -2.42
CA HIS A 202 -15.47 20.63 -3.19
C HIS A 202 -14.71 19.31 -3.27
N ARG A 203 -14.20 18.99 -4.46
CA ARG A 203 -13.43 17.77 -4.70
C ARG A 203 -11.93 18.07 -4.65
N VAL A 204 -11.26 17.51 -3.64
CA VAL A 204 -9.81 17.57 -3.45
C VAL A 204 -9.20 16.24 -3.90
N ARG A 205 -8.25 16.30 -4.84
CA ARG A 205 -7.58 15.11 -5.37
C ARG A 205 -6.18 14.97 -4.77
N VAL A 206 -5.94 13.86 -4.06
CA VAL A 206 -4.65 13.55 -3.42
C VAL A 206 -4.01 12.36 -4.13
N LYS A 207 -2.78 12.53 -4.63
CA LYS A 207 -2.05 11.44 -5.30
C LYS A 207 -1.03 10.80 -4.38
N ARG A 208 -1.03 9.47 -4.31
CA ARG A 208 0.00 8.64 -3.69
C ARG A 208 1.34 8.90 -4.36
N GLN A 209 2.38 9.02 -3.55
CA GLN A 209 3.72 9.31 -4.02
C GLN A 209 4.66 8.16 -3.71
N PRO A 210 5.65 7.90 -4.58
CA PRO A 210 6.59 6.81 -4.39
C PRO A 210 7.63 7.10 -3.28
N LEU A 211 7.66 8.27 -2.67
CA LEU A 211 8.63 8.58 -1.61
C LEU A 211 7.91 8.75 -0.28
N ASP A 212 8.50 8.20 0.78
CA ASP A 212 8.04 8.41 2.15
C ASP A 212 8.02 9.92 2.44
N GLY A 213 6.92 10.52 2.89
CA GLY A 213 6.91 11.96 3.20
C GLY A 213 7.95 12.32 4.28
N PHE A 214 8.05 11.45 5.28
CA PHE A 214 8.97 11.50 6.40
C PHE A 214 9.50 10.09 6.68
N TRP A 215 10.81 9.97 6.93
CA TRP A 215 11.49 8.71 7.22
C TRP A 215 12.48 8.93 8.35
N ILE A 216 12.54 7.98 9.27
CA ILE A 216 13.48 7.96 10.39
C ILE A 216 14.06 6.55 10.53
N GLY A 217 15.37 6.46 10.67
CA GLY A 217 16.10 5.23 10.94
C GLY A 217 16.97 5.43 12.17
N PHE A 218 16.91 4.50 13.10
CA PHE A 218 17.73 4.54 14.30
C PHE A 218 18.44 3.20 14.46
N ALA A 219 19.69 3.23 14.89
CA ALA A 219 20.50 2.06 15.20
C ALA A 219 21.29 2.33 16.47
N TRP A 220 21.47 1.33 17.32
CA TRP A 220 22.20 1.47 18.57
C TRP A 220 23.00 0.22 18.91
N SER A 221 24.04 0.41 19.69
CA SER A 221 24.87 -0.60 20.34
C SER A 221 25.32 -0.07 21.71
N THR A 222 26.06 -0.88 22.47
CA THR A 222 26.63 -0.47 23.76
C THR A 222 27.53 0.76 23.67
N SER A 223 28.18 0.98 22.53
CA SER A 223 29.11 2.08 22.30
C SER A 223 28.65 3.09 21.26
N ASN A 224 27.64 2.79 20.44
CA ASN A 224 27.22 3.66 19.34
C ASN A 224 25.72 3.87 19.31
N ALA A 225 25.29 5.05 18.87
CA ALA A 225 23.93 5.33 18.49
C ALA A 225 23.94 6.16 17.19
N ALA A 226 23.06 5.82 16.26
CA ALA A 226 22.87 6.49 15.00
C ALA A 226 21.40 6.85 14.83
N LEU A 227 21.14 8.06 14.36
CA LEU A 227 19.83 8.55 13.96
C LEU A 227 19.96 9.13 12.55
N HIS A 228 19.12 8.68 11.65
CA HIS A 228 19.02 9.18 10.28
C HIS A 228 17.59 9.63 10.04
N VAL A 229 17.39 10.86 9.59
CA VAL A 229 16.07 11.45 9.30
C VAL A 229 16.07 11.95 7.87
N ARG A 230 15.00 11.67 7.14
CA ARG A 230 14.74 12.19 5.79
C ARG A 230 13.32 12.72 5.71
N ILE A 231 13.16 13.93 5.19
CA ILE A 231 11.86 14.53 4.86
C ILE A 231 11.90 14.73 3.35
N ASN A 232 11.09 14.00 2.60
CA ASN A 232 11.11 14.07 1.14
C ASN A 232 10.15 15.13 0.58
N ARG A 233 9.13 15.54 1.36
CA ARG A 233 8.18 16.58 0.97
C ARG A 233 7.65 17.34 2.17
N VAL A 234 7.52 18.65 2.00
CA VAL A 234 6.85 19.57 2.93
C VAL A 234 5.83 20.32 2.12
N GLN A 235 4.59 20.37 2.58
CA GLN A 235 3.56 21.23 2.01
C GLN A 235 2.83 21.89 3.17
N ILE A 236 2.62 23.19 3.07
CA ILE A 236 1.80 23.97 4.00
C ILE A 236 0.69 24.57 3.16
N ASP A 237 -0.53 24.18 3.50
CA ASP A 237 -1.73 24.68 2.85
C ASP A 237 -2.41 25.71 3.75
N ASN A 238 -3.21 26.56 3.15
CA ASN A 238 -4.04 27.51 3.86
C ASN A 238 -5.43 26.89 4.07
N GLU A 239 -5.81 26.68 5.33
CA GLU A 239 -7.04 25.96 5.70
C GLU A 239 -8.33 26.81 5.57
N HIS A 240 -8.22 28.09 5.20
CA HIS A 240 -9.37 28.97 5.01
C HIS A 240 -9.92 28.94 3.57
N GLU A 241 -11.26 29.05 3.45
CA GLU A 241 -11.93 29.30 2.18
C GLU A 241 -11.57 30.67 1.58
N PHE A 242 -11.63 30.76 0.25
CA PHE A 242 -11.36 31.98 -0.53
C PHE A 242 -9.96 32.57 -0.32
N THR A 243 -9.02 31.77 0.17
CA THR A 243 -7.65 32.22 0.30
C THR A 243 -7.04 32.45 -1.08
N LEU A 244 -6.44 33.63 -1.26
CA LEU A 244 -5.70 33.97 -2.48
C LEU A 244 -4.54 32.99 -2.72
N PHE A 245 -4.01 32.39 -1.64
CA PHE A 245 -2.91 31.43 -1.66
C PHE A 245 -3.33 30.16 -0.90
N PRO A 246 -3.96 29.18 -1.56
CA PRO A 246 -4.37 27.93 -0.94
C PRO A 246 -3.18 27.04 -0.55
N VAL A 247 -2.03 27.25 -1.20
CA VAL A 247 -0.77 26.57 -0.88
C VAL A 247 0.24 27.64 -0.48
N VAL A 248 0.58 27.69 0.81
CA VAL A 248 1.52 28.67 1.39
C VAL A 248 2.96 28.25 1.10
N LEU A 249 3.25 26.95 1.17
CA LEU A 249 4.57 26.40 0.91
C LEU A 249 4.42 25.07 0.18
N ASN A 250 5.01 24.94 -0.99
CA ASN A 250 5.19 23.66 -1.67
C ASN A 250 6.50 23.71 -2.45
N PRO A 251 7.62 23.28 -1.84
CA PRO A 251 8.93 23.32 -2.45
C PRO A 251 8.93 22.52 -3.75
N ILE A 252 9.13 23.21 -4.86
CA ILE A 252 9.18 22.59 -6.18
C ILE A 252 10.55 21.92 -6.33
N VAL A 253 10.55 20.59 -6.42
CA VAL A 253 11.75 19.85 -6.82
C VAL A 253 11.96 20.10 -8.31
N SER A 254 13.15 20.57 -8.72
CA SER A 254 13.42 20.92 -10.11
C SER A 254 13.26 19.70 -11.03
N LYS A 255 12.55 19.88 -12.15
CA LYS A 255 12.27 18.83 -13.17
C LYS A 255 13.52 18.30 -13.91
N ALA A 256 14.73 18.65 -13.48
CA ALA A 256 15.97 18.39 -14.23
C ALA A 256 16.51 16.94 -14.10
N ALA A 257 15.85 16.06 -13.35
CA ALA A 257 16.21 14.65 -13.23
C ALA A 257 15.15 13.81 -13.94
N GLY A 258 15.58 13.03 -14.94
CA GLY A 258 14.73 12.06 -15.65
C GLY A 258 13.99 11.10 -14.72
N THR A 259 13.01 10.40 -15.28
CA THR A 259 11.94 9.62 -14.64
C THR A 259 12.35 8.54 -13.62
N ASP A 260 13.65 8.30 -13.39
CA ASP A 260 14.16 7.18 -12.59
C ASP A 260 14.98 7.58 -11.35
N ILE A 261 15.17 8.87 -11.07
CA ILE A 261 15.89 9.26 -9.85
C ILE A 261 14.87 9.49 -8.72
N PRO A 262 14.87 8.68 -7.64
CA PRO A 262 14.09 9.00 -6.46
C PRO A 262 14.50 10.38 -5.96
N GLY A 263 13.55 11.32 -5.98
CA GLY A 263 13.78 12.72 -5.64
C GLY A 263 14.60 12.87 -4.37
N LYS A 264 15.61 13.74 -4.43
CA LYS A 264 16.47 14.06 -3.28
C LYS A 264 15.60 14.53 -2.10
N PRO A 265 15.84 14.04 -0.87
CA PRO A 265 15.10 14.51 0.29
C PRO A 265 15.18 16.04 0.43
N PHE A 266 14.06 16.67 0.80
CA PHE A 266 13.97 18.08 1.11
C PHE A 266 14.82 18.43 2.34
N ILE A 267 14.77 17.60 3.38
CA ILE A 267 15.66 17.66 4.55
C ILE A 267 16.25 16.27 4.78
N GLU A 268 17.56 16.16 4.92
CA GLU A 268 18.24 14.93 5.34
C GLU A 268 19.21 15.26 6.47
N LEU A 269 19.09 14.53 7.58
CA LEU A 269 19.88 14.75 8.78
C LEU A 269 20.35 13.41 9.33
N SER A 270 21.68 13.24 9.40
CA SER A 270 22.31 12.12 10.10
C SER A 270 23.00 12.62 11.36
N MET A 271 22.80 11.89 12.45
CA MET A 271 23.49 12.08 13.71
C MET A 271 24.08 10.76 14.17
N PHE A 272 25.36 10.78 14.52
CA PHE A 272 26.06 9.65 15.10
C PHE A 272 26.63 10.07 16.45
N LYS A 273 26.44 9.20 17.45
CA LYS A 273 26.99 9.31 18.80
C LYS A 273 27.82 8.06 19.07
N THR A 274 29.08 8.25 19.46
CA THR A 274 29.95 7.18 19.96
C THR A 274 30.33 7.48 21.40
N THR A 275 30.08 6.53 22.29
CA THR A 275 30.49 6.56 23.69
C THR A 275 31.85 5.90 23.82
N ILE A 276 32.87 6.67 24.24
CA ILE A 276 34.23 6.16 24.47
C ILE A 276 34.41 5.96 25.97
N ALA A 277 34.84 4.77 26.39
CA ALA A 277 34.97 4.38 27.79
C ALA A 277 35.92 5.24 28.65
N ARG A 278 36.67 6.18 28.05
CA ARG A 278 37.68 7.01 28.72
C ARG A 278 37.40 8.51 28.71
N SER A 279 36.31 8.98 28.11
CA SER A 279 35.94 10.40 28.14
C SER A 279 34.42 10.57 28.12
N ASN A 280 33.89 11.43 28.99
CA ASN A 280 32.49 11.89 28.95
C ASN A 280 32.20 12.80 27.72
N THR A 281 33.00 12.70 26.66
CA THR A 281 32.93 13.57 25.50
C THR A 281 32.02 12.95 24.45
N THR A 282 30.91 13.62 24.15
CA THR A 282 29.97 13.19 23.12
C THR A 282 30.38 13.81 21.79
N HIS A 283 30.84 13.02 20.83
CA HIS A 283 31.08 13.51 19.46
C HIS A 283 29.78 13.42 18.67
N ILE A 284 29.31 14.57 18.15
CA ILE A 284 28.14 14.67 17.27
C ILE A 284 28.66 15.10 15.89
N ASN A 285 28.74 14.16 14.95
CA ASN A 285 29.03 14.49 13.56
C ASN A 285 27.71 14.88 12.88
N ARG A 286 27.54 16.19 12.63
CA ARG A 286 26.48 16.72 11.76
C ARG A 286 27.02 16.73 10.34
N ILE A 287 26.36 16.04 9.42
CA ILE A 287 26.63 16.18 7.98
C ILE A 287 25.54 17.10 7.41
N PRO A 288 25.82 18.40 7.16
CA PRO A 288 24.84 19.26 6.53
C PRO A 288 24.79 18.96 5.03
N ILE A 289 23.67 18.42 4.56
CA ILE A 289 23.35 18.35 3.13
C ILE A 289 21.99 19.03 2.92
N GLY A 290 21.99 20.35 2.77
CA GLY A 290 20.81 21.12 2.39
C GLY A 290 20.75 22.51 3.02
N ARG A 291 20.49 23.53 2.19
CA ARG A 291 20.26 24.93 2.61
C ARG A 291 19.04 24.98 3.53
N LEU A 292 19.26 25.42 4.77
CA LEU A 292 18.21 25.80 5.71
C LEU A 292 17.68 27.18 5.28
N LEU A 293 16.43 27.25 4.79
CA LEU A 293 15.64 28.48 4.91
C LEU A 293 14.76 28.25 6.13
N ALA A 294 15.19 28.78 7.28
CA ALA A 294 14.38 28.77 8.48
C ALA A 294 13.14 29.64 8.23
N ALA A 295 11.95 29.05 8.36
CA ALA A 295 10.74 29.80 8.62
C ALA A 295 10.35 29.47 10.07
N ASP A 296 10.38 30.47 10.94
CA ASP A 296 9.78 30.39 12.26
C ASP A 296 8.28 30.13 12.07
N VAL A 297 7.79 29.01 12.60
CA VAL A 297 6.36 28.69 12.61
C VAL A 297 5.94 28.55 14.08
N GLU A 298 5.37 29.62 14.62
CA GLU A 298 4.61 29.58 15.86
C GLU A 298 3.28 28.87 15.61
N PHE A 299 3.03 27.77 16.34
CA PHE A 299 1.73 27.09 16.30
C PHE A 299 0.72 27.83 17.18
N SER A 300 -0.18 28.57 16.53
CA SER A 300 -1.39 29.12 17.13
C SER A 300 -2.39 28.00 17.44
N ARG A 301 -3.01 28.06 18.62
CA ARG A 301 -4.18 27.24 19.00
C ARG A 301 -5.39 27.68 18.17
N SER A 302 -6.05 26.75 17.46
CA SER A 302 -7.50 26.45 17.59
C SER A 302 -8.13 25.82 16.32
N THR A 303 -8.78 24.67 16.55
CA THR A 303 -10.05 24.14 15.97
C THR A 303 -10.16 23.54 14.56
N ARG A 304 -10.33 22.19 14.59
CA ARG A 304 -11.34 21.32 13.93
C ARG A 304 -11.12 20.88 12.48
N CYS A 305 -10.41 19.76 12.36
CA CYS A 305 -10.83 18.55 11.65
C CYS A 305 -10.24 17.34 12.40
N ASP A 306 -11.05 16.57 13.11
CA ASP A 306 -10.56 15.58 14.09
C ASP A 306 -10.27 14.19 13.48
N PHE A 307 -9.97 14.14 12.18
CA PHE A 307 -9.65 12.90 11.47
C PHE A 307 -8.59 13.15 10.39
N LYS A 308 -7.57 12.29 10.33
CA LYS A 308 -6.49 12.39 9.33
C LYS A 308 -6.41 11.11 8.51
N ILE A 309 -6.51 11.26 7.19
CA ILE A 309 -6.27 10.20 6.21
C ILE A 309 -4.89 10.41 5.63
N GLU A 310 -3.99 9.44 5.80
CA GLU A 310 -2.66 9.48 5.18
C GLU A 310 -2.52 8.35 4.14
N LEU A 311 -2.09 8.70 2.92
CA LEU A 311 -1.72 7.71 1.89
C LEU A 311 -0.31 7.19 2.19
N LEU A 312 -0.17 5.87 2.32
CA LEU A 312 1.06 5.26 2.83
C LEU A 312 2.10 4.92 1.75
N ARG A 313 3.37 4.87 2.16
CA ARG A 313 4.39 3.92 1.70
C ARG A 313 5.30 3.57 2.90
N THR A 314 5.77 2.33 3.00
CA THR A 314 6.91 1.97 3.87
C THR A 314 7.94 1.13 3.12
N LYS A 315 9.21 1.35 3.46
CA LYS A 315 10.42 0.77 2.86
C LYS A 315 10.84 -0.56 3.50
N LYS A 316 11.70 -1.27 2.76
CA LYS A 316 12.18 -2.65 2.92
C LYS A 316 12.88 -2.95 4.27
N ARG A 317 12.61 -4.16 4.77
CA ARG A 317 13.19 -4.87 5.92
C ARG A 317 14.70 -4.63 6.14
N SER A 318 15.04 -4.40 7.41
CA SER A 318 16.37 -4.64 7.99
C SER A 318 16.73 -6.13 7.85
N ILE A 319 17.92 -6.42 7.32
CA ILE A 319 18.50 -7.76 7.32
C ILE A 319 19.01 -8.01 8.75
N HIS A 320 18.38 -8.95 9.46
CA HIS A 320 19.00 -9.63 10.57
C HIS A 320 20.08 -10.56 10.01
N ASN A 321 21.35 -10.20 10.19
CA ASN A 321 22.43 -11.18 10.25
C ASN A 321 22.46 -11.70 11.69
N SER A 322 21.82 -12.84 11.92
CA SER A 322 22.18 -13.72 13.01
C SER A 322 23.30 -14.64 12.52
N GLU A 323 24.53 -14.32 12.89
CA GLU A 323 25.61 -15.31 12.94
C GLU A 323 25.35 -16.25 14.13
N SER A 324 25.35 -17.56 13.88
CA SER A 324 25.72 -18.58 14.86
C SER A 324 25.87 -19.93 14.18
N GLY A 325 27.10 -20.47 14.20
CA GLY A 325 27.44 -21.81 13.74
C GLY A 325 28.79 -21.87 13.04
#